data_AF-A0A536YWI3-F1
#
_entry.id   AF-A0A536YWI3-F1
#
_cell.length_a   1.000
_cell.length_b   1.000
_cell.length_c   1.000
_cell.angle_alpha   90.00
_cell.angle_beta   90.00
_cell.angle_gamma   90.00
#
_symmetry.space_group_name_H-M   'P 1'
#
loop_
_entity.id
_entity.type
_entity.pdbx_description
1 polymer ?
#
loop_
_entity_poly.entity_id
_entity_poly.type
_entity_poly.pdbx_seq_one_letter_code
_entity_poly.pdbx_strand_id
1 'polypeptide(L)'
;MKSRAANPRKRQSRRAAFPGFAFAAAAIPALAQAHGFGQRYDLPIPLSLYIGGAAITVAISCAMLIFFVRAAPAGGVAATLDLRRSALGRALVASPVLAALRIAGVALYVLVVIAGLFGNQSPLKNIAPVTIWALWWVGMAYVSALFGDVWKLVNPLDSIFMAVERLHSRWRPGKPFGRGWALAERAGAWPAVGLFFVFLWMEMAWEESDHPAQLAAAILGYSAVTWAGMFAFGRQRWLAAGEVFNRIFGVFARFAPTRIRIE
;
A
#
# COMPACT_ATOMS: atom_id res chain seq x y z
N MET A 1 -32.03 -56.96 -20.59
CA MET A 1 -32.45 -55.82 -21.46
C MET A 1 -33.01 -54.72 -20.56
N LYS A 2 -32.38 -53.52 -20.57
CA LYS A 2 -32.82 -52.20 -20.03
C LYS A 2 -33.01 -52.09 -18.49
N SER A 3 -31.98 -51.76 -17.69
CA SER A 3 -31.43 -50.40 -17.43
C SER A 3 -32.50 -49.32 -17.22
N ARG A 4 -32.82 -49.01 -15.94
CA ARG A 4 -33.56 -47.80 -15.53
C ARG A 4 -32.53 -46.71 -15.21
N ALA A 5 -32.38 -45.79 -16.15
CA ALA A 5 -31.52 -44.62 -16.02
C ALA A 5 -32.10 -43.59 -15.04
N ALA A 6 -31.18 -42.96 -14.32
CA ALA A 6 -31.40 -41.95 -13.31
C ALA A 6 -32.00 -40.65 -13.86
N ASN A 7 -32.89 -40.05 -13.07
CA ASN A 7 -33.49 -38.73 -13.27
C ASN A 7 -32.46 -37.61 -12.97
N PRO A 8 -32.13 -36.71 -13.90
CA PRO A 8 -31.21 -35.61 -13.62
C PRO A 8 -31.94 -34.47 -12.89
N ARG A 9 -31.61 -34.28 -11.61
CA ARG A 9 -32.01 -33.09 -10.84
C ARG A 9 -31.47 -31.83 -11.53
N LYS A 10 -32.38 -31.00 -12.08
CA LYS A 10 -32.11 -29.64 -12.54
C LYS A 10 -31.45 -28.82 -11.41
N ARG A 11 -30.17 -28.53 -11.58
CA ARG A 11 -29.39 -27.64 -10.72
C ARG A 11 -29.81 -26.20 -11.04
N GLN A 12 -30.80 -25.68 -10.34
CA GLN A 12 -31.20 -24.26 -10.45
C GLN A 12 -30.03 -23.39 -9.99
N SER A 13 -29.37 -22.73 -10.94
CA SER A 13 -28.42 -21.66 -10.70
C SER A 13 -29.18 -20.46 -10.12
N ARG A 14 -29.13 -20.29 -8.80
CA ARG A 14 -29.51 -19.04 -8.15
C ARG A 14 -28.53 -17.96 -8.60
N ARG A 15 -28.92 -17.18 -9.61
CA ARG A 15 -28.25 -15.93 -9.96
C ARG A 15 -28.43 -14.99 -8.76
N ALA A 16 -27.39 -14.83 -7.97
CA ALA A 16 -27.34 -13.79 -6.95
C ALA A 16 -27.29 -12.44 -7.67
N ALA A 17 -28.43 -11.74 -7.68
CA ALA A 17 -28.47 -10.35 -8.08
C ALA A 17 -27.64 -9.55 -7.08
N PHE A 18 -26.49 -9.04 -7.52
CA PHE A 18 -25.76 -8.02 -6.78
C PHE A 18 -26.63 -6.76 -6.78
N PRO A 19 -27.06 -6.24 -5.62
CA PRO A 19 -27.72 -4.95 -5.59
C PRO A 19 -26.70 -3.91 -6.08
N GLY A 20 -27.07 -3.22 -7.16
CA GLY A 20 -26.29 -2.11 -7.70
C GLY A 20 -26.02 -1.11 -6.59
N PHE A 21 -24.74 -0.93 -6.26
CA PHE A 21 -24.30 0.22 -5.49
C PHE A 21 -24.77 1.46 -6.26
N ALA A 22 -25.67 2.21 -5.66
CA ALA A 22 -26.20 3.46 -6.19
C ALA A 22 -25.03 4.45 -6.35
N PHE A 23 -24.47 4.51 -7.56
CA PHE A 23 -23.48 5.49 -8.01
C PHE A 23 -24.16 6.84 -8.31
N ALA A 24 -25.19 7.20 -7.55
CA ALA A 24 -26.06 8.35 -7.81
C ALA A 24 -25.62 9.64 -7.08
N ALA A 25 -24.62 9.57 -6.20
CA ALA A 25 -24.11 10.74 -5.48
C ALA A 25 -23.02 11.52 -6.25
N ALA A 26 -22.57 11.03 -7.42
CA ALA A 26 -21.49 11.65 -8.20
C ALA A 26 -21.96 12.68 -9.24
N ALA A 27 -23.26 12.95 -9.35
CA ALA A 27 -23.83 13.74 -10.46
C ALA A 27 -24.30 15.15 -10.07
N ILE A 28 -23.94 15.65 -8.89
CA ILE A 28 -24.17 17.06 -8.52
C ILE A 28 -22.82 17.78 -8.60
N PRO A 29 -22.56 18.59 -9.64
CA PRO A 29 -21.40 19.48 -9.65
C PRO A 29 -21.70 20.66 -8.71
N ALA A 30 -21.82 20.40 -7.41
CA ALA A 30 -21.68 21.44 -6.42
C ALA A 30 -20.19 21.81 -6.41
N LEU A 31 -19.86 23.10 -6.62
CA LEU A 31 -18.50 23.69 -6.67
C LEU A 31 -17.40 22.69 -6.28
N ALA A 32 -16.94 21.89 -7.25
CA ALA A 32 -15.82 20.99 -7.04
C ALA A 32 -14.53 21.81 -7.11
N GLN A 33 -14.30 22.62 -6.08
CA GLN A 33 -13.00 23.17 -5.70
C GLN A 33 -12.12 22.03 -5.19
N ALA A 34 -11.85 21.06 -6.07
CA ALA A 34 -11.03 19.88 -5.82
C ALA A 34 -10.01 19.70 -6.97
N HIS A 35 -9.84 20.72 -7.80
CA HIS A 35 -8.79 20.74 -8.82
C HIS A 35 -7.55 21.35 -8.17
N GLY A 36 -6.61 20.50 -7.72
CA GLY A 36 -5.28 20.92 -7.27
C GLY A 36 -4.38 21.48 -8.39
N PHE A 37 -4.94 21.79 -9.56
CA PHE A 37 -4.24 22.50 -10.61
C PHE A 37 -4.39 24.00 -10.36
N GLY A 38 -3.26 24.66 -10.07
CA GLY A 38 -3.19 26.11 -9.96
C GLY A 38 -3.39 26.81 -11.31
N GLN A 39 -2.59 27.84 -11.59
CA GLN A 39 -2.68 28.56 -12.86
C GLN A 39 -2.44 27.63 -14.06
N ARG A 40 -3.18 27.87 -15.14
CA ARG A 40 -3.01 27.15 -16.41
C ARG A 40 -1.57 27.35 -16.90
N TYR A 41 -0.77 26.29 -16.85
CA TYR A 41 0.60 26.32 -17.36
C TYR A 41 0.56 26.06 -18.87
N ASP A 42 0.77 27.11 -19.66
CA ASP A 42 0.96 26.98 -21.09
C ASP A 42 2.40 26.53 -21.35
N LEU A 43 2.54 25.31 -21.85
CA LEU A 43 3.83 24.67 -22.11
C LEU A 43 4.56 25.48 -23.21
N PRO A 44 5.83 25.91 -23.02
CA PRO A 44 6.54 26.75 -23.99
C PRO A 44 7.03 25.97 -25.23
N ILE A 45 6.34 24.89 -25.62
CA ILE A 45 6.68 24.06 -26.78
C ILE A 45 5.51 24.00 -27.78
N PRO A 46 5.79 23.93 -29.09
CA PRO A 46 4.76 23.75 -30.12
C PRO A 46 3.84 22.57 -29.83
N LEU A 47 2.52 22.78 -29.99
CA LEU A 47 1.49 21.77 -29.73
C LEU A 47 1.73 20.46 -30.49
N SER A 48 2.21 20.54 -31.74
CA SER A 48 2.52 19.37 -32.57
C SER A 48 3.62 18.50 -31.97
N LEU A 49 4.66 19.11 -31.39
CA LEU A 49 5.75 18.38 -30.72
C LEU A 49 5.26 17.72 -29.44
N TYR A 50 4.41 18.40 -28.66
CA TYR A 50 3.80 17.83 -27.45
C TYR A 50 2.93 16.60 -27.77
N ILE A 51 1.99 16.74 -28.71
CA ILE A 51 1.10 15.64 -29.11
C ILE A 51 1.89 14.49 -29.73
N GLY A 52 2.86 14.80 -30.60
CA GLY A 52 3.73 13.79 -31.22
C GLY A 52 4.52 13.00 -30.18
N GLY A 53 5.14 13.69 -29.21
CA GLY A 53 5.87 13.06 -28.12
C GLY A 53 4.97 12.19 -27.22
N ALA A 54 3.78 12.69 -26.87
CA ALA A 54 2.79 11.93 -26.09
C ALA A 54 2.35 10.66 -26.84
N ALA A 55 2.02 10.78 -28.13
CA ALA A 55 1.60 9.65 -28.95
C ALA A 55 2.69 8.59 -29.10
N ILE A 56 3.95 9.01 -29.34
CA ILE A 56 5.10 8.10 -29.43
C ILE A 56 5.33 7.41 -28.08
N THR A 57 5.25 8.13 -26.96
CA THR A 57 5.40 7.56 -25.61
C THR A 57 4.35 6.48 -25.35
N VAL A 58 3.09 6.73 -25.70
CA VAL A 58 2.01 5.73 -25.57
C VAL A 58 2.27 4.54 -26.48
N ALA A 59 2.65 4.77 -27.75
CA ALA A 59 2.94 3.70 -28.70
C ALA A 59 4.09 2.79 -28.25
N ILE A 60 5.19 3.37 -27.76
CA ILE A 60 6.32 2.62 -27.19
C ILE A 60 5.88 1.85 -25.94
N SER A 61 5.10 2.48 -25.05
CA SER A 61 4.59 1.82 -23.84
C SER A 61 3.72 0.60 -24.17
N CYS A 62 2.82 0.74 -25.14
CA CYS A 62 2.01 -0.36 -25.66
C CYS A 62 2.88 -1.45 -26.32
N ALA A 63 3.87 -1.06 -27.13
CA ALA A 63 4.80 -2.00 -27.75
C ALA A 63 5.56 -2.80 -26.68
N MET A 64 6.11 -2.14 -25.67
CA MET A 64 6.77 -2.79 -24.53
C MET A 64 5.84 -3.79 -23.84
N LEU A 65 4.61 -3.41 -23.52
CA LEU A 65 3.63 -4.33 -22.93
C LEU A 65 3.39 -5.56 -23.83
N ILE A 66 3.22 -5.36 -25.14
CA ILE A 66 3.01 -6.46 -26.10
C ILE A 66 4.22 -7.40 -26.12
N PHE A 67 5.44 -6.88 -26.14
CA PHE A 67 6.66 -7.70 -26.21
C PHE A 67 6.97 -8.40 -24.87
N PHE A 68 6.91 -7.68 -23.75
CA PHE A 68 7.30 -8.20 -22.43
C PHE A 68 6.24 -9.09 -21.78
N VAL A 69 4.94 -8.81 -21.97
CA VAL A 69 3.89 -9.70 -21.46
C VAL A 69 3.85 -11.02 -22.25
N ARG A 70 4.21 -11.01 -23.54
CA ARG A 70 4.34 -12.23 -24.35
C ARG A 70 5.59 -13.04 -24.03
N ALA A 71 6.67 -12.40 -23.58
CA ALA A 71 7.91 -13.06 -23.18
C ALA A 71 7.86 -13.66 -21.76
N ALA A 72 6.83 -13.34 -20.96
CA ALA A 72 6.65 -13.93 -19.65
C ALA A 72 6.30 -15.43 -19.80
N PRO A 73 7.13 -16.35 -19.29
CA PRO A 73 6.87 -17.78 -19.43
C PRO A 73 5.55 -18.15 -18.76
N ALA A 74 4.70 -18.91 -19.47
CA ALA A 74 3.39 -19.37 -19.01
C ALA A 74 3.43 -20.19 -17.71
N GLY A 75 4.61 -20.63 -17.28
CA GLY A 75 4.91 -21.08 -15.93
C GLY A 75 5.89 -20.12 -15.29
N GLY A 76 5.41 -19.15 -14.50
CA GLY A 76 6.23 -18.15 -13.85
C GLY A 76 7.25 -18.78 -12.91
N VAL A 77 8.47 -18.98 -13.38
CA VAL A 77 9.63 -19.23 -12.52
C VAL A 77 10.05 -17.87 -11.98
N ALA A 78 9.29 -17.34 -11.01
CA ALA A 78 9.90 -16.41 -10.08
C ALA A 78 11.03 -17.20 -9.42
N ALA A 79 12.28 -16.83 -9.68
CA ALA A 79 13.40 -17.43 -8.95
C ALA A 79 13.14 -17.12 -7.48
N THR A 80 12.70 -18.12 -6.71
CA THR A 80 12.54 -17.99 -5.27
C THR A 80 13.94 -17.91 -4.69
N LEU A 81 14.48 -16.69 -4.63
CA LEU A 81 15.70 -16.42 -3.90
C LEU A 81 15.32 -16.47 -2.43
N ASP A 82 15.47 -17.66 -1.85
CA ASP A 82 15.33 -17.86 -0.43
C ASP A 82 16.46 -17.07 0.26
N LEU A 83 16.14 -15.90 0.82
CA LEU A 83 17.13 -15.05 1.49
C LEU A 83 17.83 -15.83 2.62
N ARG A 84 17.21 -16.85 3.22
CA ARG A 84 17.90 -17.69 4.21
C ARG A 84 18.97 -18.61 3.62
N ARG A 85 18.98 -18.85 2.30
CA ARG A 85 20.04 -19.64 1.64
C ARG A 85 21.21 -18.79 1.15
N SER A 86 20.97 -17.53 0.80
CA SER A 86 22.04 -16.59 0.42
C SER A 86 22.72 -16.00 1.66
N ALA A 87 24.05 -15.86 1.65
CA ALA A 87 24.78 -15.22 2.75
C ALA A 87 24.33 -13.78 3.02
N LEU A 88 24.00 -13.02 1.96
CA LEU A 88 23.47 -11.66 2.04
C LEU A 88 22.05 -11.64 2.63
N GLY A 89 21.20 -12.58 2.22
CA GLY A 89 19.85 -12.68 2.76
C GLY A 89 19.83 -13.13 4.22
N ARG A 90 20.76 -14.01 4.65
CA ARG A 90 20.94 -14.37 6.06
C ARG A 90 21.44 -13.20 6.88
N ALA A 91 22.35 -12.38 6.34
CA ALA A 91 22.82 -11.18 7.02
C ALA A 91 21.71 -10.13 7.15
N LEU A 92 20.90 -9.92 6.11
CA LEU A 92 19.73 -9.02 6.12
C LEU A 92 18.62 -9.51 7.06
N VAL A 93 18.42 -10.83 7.14
CA VAL A 93 17.43 -11.48 8.02
C VAL A 93 18.00 -11.77 9.42
N ALA A 94 19.29 -11.50 9.65
CA ALA A 94 19.88 -11.65 10.98
C ALA A 94 19.15 -10.71 11.95
N SER A 95 18.81 -11.24 13.13
CA SER A 95 18.07 -10.50 14.15
C SER A 95 18.60 -9.08 14.44
N PRO A 96 19.93 -8.81 14.50
CA PRO A 96 20.42 -7.45 14.74
C PRO A 96 20.24 -6.50 13.55
N VAL A 97 20.43 -6.96 12.31
CA VAL A 97 20.28 -6.12 11.11
C VAL A 97 18.82 -5.75 10.90
N LEU A 98 17.91 -6.72 11.03
CA LEU A 98 16.48 -6.47 10.95
C LEU A 98 16.01 -5.53 12.07
N ALA A 99 16.55 -5.68 13.29
CA ALA A 99 16.27 -4.75 14.39
C ALA A 99 16.76 -3.34 14.08
N ALA A 100 17.99 -3.19 13.55
CA ALA A 100 18.53 -1.90 13.14
C ALA A 100 17.69 -1.23 12.05
N LEU A 101 17.26 -1.98 11.03
CA LEU A 101 16.38 -1.49 9.97
C LEU A 101 15.02 -1.01 10.52
N ARG A 102 14.43 -1.75 11.46
CA ARG A 102 13.18 -1.34 12.13
C ARG A 102 13.36 -0.09 12.97
N ILE A 103 14.46 -0.01 13.73
CA ILE A 103 14.79 1.17 14.53
C ILE A 103 14.98 2.38 13.62
N ALA A 104 15.71 2.22 12.51
CA ALA A 104 15.90 3.28 11.52
C ALA A 104 14.57 3.71 10.90
N GLY A 105 13.69 2.77 10.54
CA GLY A 105 12.35 3.09 10.03
C GLY A 105 11.49 3.86 11.04
N VAL A 106 11.49 3.46 12.30
CA VAL A 106 10.80 4.19 13.38
C VAL A 106 11.43 5.56 13.63
N ALA A 107 12.76 5.66 13.65
CA ALA A 107 13.46 6.92 13.82
C ALA A 107 13.15 7.91 12.68
N LEU A 108 13.15 7.43 11.44
CA LEU A 108 12.76 8.24 10.28
C LEU A 108 11.29 8.68 10.37
N TYR A 109 10.38 7.78 10.76
CA TYR A 109 8.97 8.12 10.98
C TYR A 109 8.81 9.23 12.03
N VAL A 110 9.46 9.08 13.20
CA VAL A 110 9.41 10.08 14.27
C VAL A 110 10.02 11.40 13.81
N LEU A 111 11.16 11.34 13.11
CA LEU A 111 11.82 12.53 12.56
C LEU A 111 10.92 13.28 11.59
N VAL A 112 10.23 12.58 10.68
CA VAL A 112 9.29 13.18 9.72
C VAL A 112 8.11 13.83 10.44
N VAL A 113 7.54 13.17 11.45
CA VAL A 113 6.44 13.74 12.23
C VAL A 113 6.89 14.99 12.99
N ILE A 114 8.04 14.94 13.66
CA ILE A 114 8.59 16.09 14.39
C ILE A 114 8.92 17.23 13.42
N ALA A 115 9.56 16.94 12.30
CA ALA A 115 9.88 17.93 11.27
C ALA A 115 8.61 18.54 10.69
N GLY A 116 7.56 17.76 10.43
CA GLY A 116 6.29 18.29 9.93
C GLY A 116 5.56 19.17 10.93
N LEU A 117 5.52 18.80 12.22
CA LEU A 117 4.80 19.56 13.24
C LEU A 117 5.55 20.80 13.73
N PHE A 118 6.86 20.68 13.95
CA PHE A 118 7.68 21.70 14.62
C PHE A 118 8.76 22.32 13.73
N GLY A 119 9.00 21.75 12.55
CA GLY A 119 9.98 22.26 11.60
C GLY A 119 9.45 23.40 10.74
N ASN A 120 10.24 23.76 9.71
CA ASN A 120 9.89 24.82 8.78
C ASN A 120 8.66 24.43 7.96
N GLN A 121 7.62 25.26 7.93
CA GLN A 121 6.37 24.93 7.22
C GLN A 121 6.42 25.20 5.71
N SER A 122 7.56 25.68 5.19
CA SER A 122 7.79 25.73 3.75
C SER A 122 8.05 24.31 3.21
N PRO A 123 7.26 23.81 2.25
CA PRO A 123 7.42 22.45 1.70
C PRO A 123 8.83 22.16 1.17
N LEU A 124 9.49 23.18 0.58
CA LEU A 124 10.84 23.08 0.03
C LEU A 124 11.95 23.00 1.09
N LYS A 125 11.68 23.44 2.32
CA LYS A 125 12.65 23.46 3.43
C LYS A 125 12.36 22.39 4.47
N ASN A 126 11.33 21.58 4.27
CA ASN A 126 10.95 20.50 5.16
C ASN A 126 11.21 19.14 4.51
N ILE A 127 11.69 18.19 5.29
CA ILE A 127 11.94 16.83 4.82
C ILE A 127 10.63 16.02 4.67
N ALA A 128 9.54 16.41 5.32
CA ALA A 128 8.32 15.62 5.38
C ALA A 128 7.68 15.39 4.00
N PRO A 129 7.42 16.43 3.18
CA PRO A 129 6.79 16.23 1.87
C PRO A 129 7.61 15.34 0.94
N VAL A 130 8.92 15.60 0.83
CA VAL A 130 9.81 14.80 -0.02
C VAL A 130 9.94 13.36 0.48
N THR A 131 9.98 13.15 1.80
CA THR A 131 10.12 11.81 2.35
C THR A 131 8.87 10.98 2.12
N ILE A 132 7.68 11.54 2.32
CA ILE A 132 6.43 10.82 2.13
C ILE A 132 6.14 10.60 0.64
N TRP A 133 6.12 11.67 -0.16
CA TRP A 133 5.65 11.57 -1.53
C TRP A 133 6.69 10.96 -2.47
N ALA A 134 7.96 11.38 -2.38
CA ALA A 134 8.99 10.89 -3.30
C ALA A 134 9.70 9.64 -2.77
N LEU A 135 10.28 9.72 -1.56
CA LEU A 135 11.15 8.64 -1.07
C LEU A 135 10.37 7.41 -0.64
N TRP A 136 9.29 7.59 0.11
CA TRP A 136 8.51 6.48 0.64
C TRP A 136 7.47 6.02 -0.37
N TRP A 137 6.55 6.86 -0.82
CA TRP A 137 5.45 6.40 -1.69
C TRP A 137 5.99 5.86 -3.02
N VAL A 138 6.72 6.68 -3.77
CA VAL A 138 7.31 6.27 -5.04
C VAL A 138 8.53 5.37 -4.86
N GLY A 139 9.48 5.75 -3.98
CA GLY A 139 10.71 4.98 -3.79
C GLY A 139 10.47 3.58 -3.21
N MET A 140 9.58 3.41 -2.22
CA MET A 140 9.25 2.07 -1.69
C MET A 140 8.52 1.22 -2.72
N ALA A 141 7.73 1.81 -3.63
CA ALA A 141 7.11 1.07 -4.72
C ALA A 141 8.16 0.44 -5.64
N TYR A 142 9.19 1.18 -6.04
CA TYR A 142 10.29 0.66 -6.84
C TYR A 142 11.14 -0.36 -6.09
N VAL A 143 11.52 -0.06 -4.85
CA VAL A 143 12.25 -1.00 -3.99
C VAL A 143 11.46 -2.30 -3.85
N SER A 144 10.14 -2.20 -3.65
CA SER A 144 9.29 -3.37 -3.53
C SER A 144 9.19 -4.15 -4.83
N ALA A 145 9.07 -3.46 -5.96
CA ALA A 145 9.03 -4.06 -7.29
C ALA A 145 10.35 -4.72 -7.71
N LEU A 146 11.49 -4.35 -7.14
CA LEU A 146 12.79 -4.93 -7.47
C LEU A 146 13.23 -6.02 -6.49
N PHE A 147 13.03 -5.76 -5.20
CA PHE A 147 13.57 -6.60 -4.13
C PHE A 147 12.51 -7.45 -3.44
N GLY A 148 11.22 -7.19 -3.62
CA GLY A 148 10.13 -7.86 -2.89
C GLY A 148 9.60 -7.01 -1.74
N ASP A 149 8.74 -7.56 -0.88
CA ASP A 149 7.97 -6.78 0.10
C ASP A 149 8.82 -6.32 1.31
N VAL A 150 9.67 -5.30 1.09
CA VAL A 150 10.55 -4.70 2.10
C VAL A 150 9.74 -3.95 3.16
N TRP A 151 8.59 -3.38 2.78
CA TRP A 151 7.74 -2.63 3.70
C TRP A 151 7.32 -3.46 4.91
N LYS A 152 6.93 -4.73 4.72
CA LYS A 152 6.63 -5.64 5.84
C LYS A 152 7.75 -5.79 6.88
N LEU A 153 8.99 -5.55 6.49
CA LEU A 153 10.15 -5.66 7.38
C LEU A 153 10.37 -4.37 8.18
N VAL A 154 10.24 -3.22 7.53
CA VAL A 154 10.62 -1.90 8.05
C VAL A 154 9.44 -1.06 8.52
N ASN A 155 8.20 -1.54 8.38
CA ASN A 155 6.99 -0.82 8.72
C ASN A 155 7.09 -0.25 10.17
N PRO A 156 7.13 1.09 10.33
CA PRO A 156 7.30 1.71 11.64
C PRO A 156 6.07 1.52 12.52
N LEU A 157 4.86 1.46 11.94
CA LEU A 157 3.62 1.29 12.69
C LEU A 157 3.52 -0.10 13.31
N ASP A 158 3.88 -1.13 12.55
CA ASP A 158 4.00 -2.50 13.08
C ASP A 158 5.09 -2.59 14.15
N SER A 159 6.25 -1.98 13.89
CA SER A 159 7.39 -1.99 14.83
C SER A 159 7.05 -1.35 16.17
N ILE A 160 6.37 -0.20 16.15
CA ILE A 160 5.88 0.49 17.36
C ILE A 160 4.84 -0.38 18.08
N PHE A 161 3.85 -0.92 17.35
CA PHE A 161 2.82 -1.76 17.96
C PHE A 161 3.41 -3.02 18.61
N MET A 162 4.35 -3.69 17.94
CA MET A 162 5.08 -4.83 18.49
C MET A 162 5.86 -4.47 19.76
N ALA A 163 6.47 -3.29 19.83
CA ALA A 163 7.18 -2.84 21.03
C ALA A 163 6.21 -2.65 22.20
N VAL A 164 5.05 -2.04 21.95
CA VAL A 164 4.00 -1.84 22.95
C VAL A 164 3.41 -3.18 23.41
N GLU A 165 3.14 -4.10 22.48
CA GLU A 165 2.63 -5.45 22.79
C GLU A 165 3.61 -6.25 23.66
N ARG A 166 4.92 -6.16 23.38
CA ARG A 166 5.97 -6.78 24.19
C ARG A 166 6.07 -6.16 25.58
N LEU A 167 5.97 -4.84 25.68
CA LEU A 167 5.98 -4.14 26.96
C LEU A 167 4.76 -4.55 27.80
N HIS A 168 3.56 -4.56 27.21
CA HIS A 168 2.35 -5.03 27.88
C HIS A 168 2.48 -6.47 28.38
N SER A 169 3.01 -7.37 27.56
CA SER A 169 3.19 -8.78 27.93
C SER A 169 4.15 -8.98 29.10
N ARG A 170 5.17 -8.11 29.25
CA ARG A 170 6.07 -8.11 30.42
C ARG A 170 5.37 -7.61 31.69
N TRP A 171 4.48 -6.64 31.57
CA TRP A 171 3.77 -6.04 32.69
C TRP A 171 2.54 -6.86 33.13
N ARG A 172 1.87 -7.54 32.20
CA ARG A 172 0.68 -8.36 32.42
C ARG A 172 0.80 -9.71 31.69
N PRO A 173 1.68 -10.61 32.17
CA PRO A 173 1.84 -11.92 31.57
C PRO A 173 0.49 -12.68 31.55
N GLY A 174 0.16 -13.28 30.40
CA GLY A 174 -1.04 -14.09 30.21
C GLY A 174 -2.30 -13.35 29.73
N LYS A 175 -2.30 -12.01 29.65
CA LYS A 175 -3.42 -11.27 29.05
C LYS A 175 -3.13 -10.90 27.59
N PRO A 176 -4.01 -11.27 26.63
CA PRO A 176 -3.83 -10.88 25.24
C PRO A 176 -3.87 -9.35 25.09
N PHE A 177 -3.00 -8.81 24.25
CA PHE A 177 -2.99 -7.39 23.91
C PHE A 177 -4.00 -7.14 22.78
N GLY A 178 -5.10 -6.45 23.07
CA GLY A 178 -6.17 -6.16 22.12
C GLY A 178 -7.51 -6.81 22.43
N ARG A 179 -8.55 -6.42 21.68
CA ARG A 179 -9.92 -6.95 21.85
C ARG A 179 -10.14 -8.29 21.15
N GLY A 180 -9.34 -8.60 20.13
CA GLY A 180 -9.40 -9.87 19.42
C GLY A 180 -10.69 -10.09 18.62
N TRP A 181 -11.36 -9.02 18.18
CA TRP A 181 -12.56 -9.11 17.37
C TRP A 181 -12.28 -9.87 16.06
N ALA A 182 -13.24 -10.69 15.66
CA ALA A 182 -13.18 -11.35 14.37
C ALA A 182 -13.45 -10.31 13.28
N LEU A 183 -12.47 -10.09 12.41
CA LEU A 183 -12.69 -9.35 11.19
C LEU A 183 -13.59 -10.20 10.28
N ALA A 184 -14.76 -9.68 9.90
CA ALA A 184 -15.68 -10.42 9.04
C ALA A 184 -14.97 -10.82 7.73
N GLU A 185 -15.09 -12.08 7.31
CA GLU A 185 -14.46 -12.56 6.06
C GLU A 185 -14.87 -11.73 4.84
N ARG A 186 -16.11 -11.22 4.86
CA ARG A 186 -16.66 -10.32 3.83
C ARG A 186 -15.93 -8.99 3.71
N ALA A 187 -15.29 -8.52 4.78
CA ALA A 187 -14.52 -7.27 4.74
C ALA A 187 -13.28 -7.41 3.86
N GLY A 188 -12.69 -8.61 3.75
CA GLY A 188 -11.59 -8.89 2.82
C GLY A 188 -10.51 -7.80 2.82
N ALA A 189 -10.26 -7.18 1.67
CA ALA A 189 -9.34 -6.04 1.51
C ALA A 189 -10.04 -4.67 1.50
N TRP A 190 -11.37 -4.61 1.68
CA TRP A 190 -12.14 -3.37 1.54
C TRP A 190 -11.71 -2.24 2.48
N PRO A 191 -11.31 -2.49 3.75
CA PRO A 191 -10.80 -1.41 4.59
C PRO A 191 -9.54 -0.77 4.00
N ALA A 192 -8.62 -1.57 3.44
CA ALA A 192 -7.44 -1.06 2.76
C ALA A 192 -7.81 -0.30 1.47
N VAL A 193 -8.82 -0.75 0.72
CA VAL A 193 -9.30 -0.03 -0.47
C VAL A 193 -9.85 1.35 -0.10
N GLY A 194 -10.67 1.44 0.96
CA GLY A 194 -11.21 2.72 1.42
C GLY A 194 -10.11 3.68 1.88
N LEU A 195 -9.16 3.19 2.69
CA LEU A 195 -8.02 3.99 3.12
C LEU A 195 -7.10 4.39 1.95
N PHE A 196 -6.95 3.53 0.96
CA PHE A 196 -6.19 3.87 -0.25
C PHE A 196 -6.88 4.95 -1.08
N PHE A 197 -8.21 4.91 -1.20
CA PHE A 197 -8.95 5.96 -1.87
C PHE A 197 -8.76 7.31 -1.18
N VAL A 198 -8.79 7.35 0.16
CA VAL A 198 -8.49 8.56 0.94
C VAL A 198 -7.06 9.03 0.67
N PHE A 199 -6.09 8.11 0.67
CA PHE A 199 -4.70 8.43 0.37
C PHE A 199 -4.52 9.03 -1.03
N LEU A 200 -5.14 8.44 -2.06
CA LEU A 200 -5.10 8.98 -3.43
C LEU A 200 -5.80 10.33 -3.55
N TRP A 201 -6.92 10.50 -2.85
CA TRP A 201 -7.61 11.79 -2.80
C TRP A 201 -6.70 12.86 -2.17
N MET A 202 -5.99 12.52 -1.10
CA MET A 202 -5.00 13.41 -0.50
C MET A 202 -3.86 13.74 -1.46
N GLU A 203 -3.37 12.77 -2.23
CA GLU A 203 -2.28 12.99 -3.19
C GLU A 203 -2.70 13.89 -4.36
N MET A 204 -3.94 13.75 -4.83
CA MET A 204 -4.35 14.33 -6.11
C MET A 204 -5.26 15.56 -5.99
N ALA A 205 -6.05 15.66 -4.92
CA ALA A 205 -7.11 16.65 -4.79
C ALA A 205 -6.95 17.58 -3.58
N TRP A 206 -6.18 17.17 -2.57
CA TRP A 206 -5.98 17.99 -1.38
C TRP A 206 -4.90 19.03 -1.61
N GLU A 207 -5.29 20.30 -1.64
CA GLU A 207 -4.40 21.44 -1.91
C GLU A 207 -3.25 21.55 -0.91
N GLU A 208 -3.47 21.15 0.33
CA GLU A 208 -2.49 21.25 1.43
C GLU A 208 -1.68 19.97 1.62
N SER A 209 -1.64 19.10 0.61
CA SER A 209 -0.92 17.82 0.64
C SER A 209 0.60 17.98 0.76
N ASP A 210 1.14 19.15 0.44
CA ASP A 210 2.55 19.50 0.60
C ASP A 210 2.85 20.30 1.89
N HIS A 211 1.81 20.77 2.60
CA HIS A 211 1.98 21.53 3.83
C HIS A 211 2.46 20.61 4.98
N PRO A 212 3.66 20.84 5.56
CA PRO A 212 4.29 19.86 6.46
C PRO A 212 3.48 19.49 7.71
N ALA A 213 2.86 20.48 8.39
CA ALA A 213 2.03 20.21 9.56
C ALA A 213 0.76 19.40 9.24
N GLN A 214 0.12 19.69 8.10
CA GLN A 214 -1.09 18.96 7.67
C GLN A 214 -0.74 17.52 7.28
N LEU A 215 0.39 17.35 6.58
CA LEU A 215 0.93 16.05 6.25
C LEU A 215 1.27 15.24 7.52
N ALA A 216 1.92 15.85 8.52
CA ALA A 216 2.21 15.19 9.79
C ALA A 216 0.95 14.80 10.57
N ALA A 217 -0.07 15.68 10.58
CA ALA A 217 -1.37 15.37 11.18
C ALA A 217 -2.04 14.18 10.48
N ALA A 218 -1.96 14.11 9.15
CA ALA A 218 -2.50 13.00 8.39
C ALA A 218 -1.75 11.69 8.63
N ILE A 219 -0.42 11.73 8.71
CA ILE A 219 0.41 10.57 9.11
C ILE A 219 -0.04 10.06 10.47
N LEU A 220 -0.20 10.95 11.47
CA LEU A 220 -0.65 10.59 12.81
C LEU A 220 -2.08 10.02 12.79
N GLY A 221 -2.99 10.60 12.01
CA GLY A 221 -4.34 10.09 11.82
C GLY A 221 -4.35 8.68 11.22
N TYR A 222 -3.56 8.44 10.18
CA TYR A 222 -3.37 7.13 9.58
C TYR A 222 -2.80 6.11 10.57
N SER A 223 -1.79 6.52 11.34
CA SER A 223 -1.19 5.71 12.40
C SER A 223 -2.20 5.33 13.47
N ALA A 224 -3.03 6.28 13.92
CA ALA A 224 -4.08 6.04 14.90
C ALA A 224 -5.12 5.04 14.40
N VAL A 225 -5.61 5.20 13.16
CA VAL A 225 -6.54 4.23 12.54
C VAL A 225 -5.90 2.85 12.43
N THR A 226 -4.63 2.79 12.03
CA THR A 226 -3.90 1.53 11.87
C THR A 226 -3.71 0.82 13.22
N TRP A 227 -3.27 1.54 14.26
CA TRP A 227 -3.11 0.96 15.60
C TRP A 227 -4.45 0.57 16.22
N ALA A 228 -5.50 1.36 16.02
CA ALA A 228 -6.84 1.00 16.47
C ALA A 228 -7.32 -0.29 15.80
N GLY A 229 -7.08 -0.45 14.49
CA GLY A 229 -7.37 -1.67 13.76
C GLY A 229 -6.56 -2.88 14.25
N MET A 230 -5.26 -2.72 14.47
CA MET A 230 -4.41 -3.77 15.05
C MET A 230 -4.87 -4.18 16.46
N PHE A 231 -5.26 -3.22 17.29
CA PHE A 231 -5.76 -3.46 18.65
C PHE A 231 -7.13 -4.15 18.65
N ALA A 232 -8.02 -3.74 17.74
CA ALA A 232 -9.38 -4.29 17.64
C ALA A 232 -9.39 -5.70 17.07
N PHE A 233 -8.76 -5.91 15.90
CA PHE A 233 -8.87 -7.15 15.12
C PHE A 233 -7.66 -8.08 15.24
N GLY A 234 -6.59 -7.61 15.89
CA GLY A 234 -5.31 -8.31 16.00
C GLY A 234 -4.31 -7.84 14.95
N ARG A 235 -3.04 -7.69 15.36
CA ARG A 235 -1.93 -7.15 14.56
C ARG A 235 -1.83 -7.76 13.17
N GLN A 236 -1.68 -9.08 13.09
CA GLN A 236 -1.47 -9.78 11.82
C GLN A 236 -2.69 -9.70 10.90
N ARG A 237 -3.90 -9.80 11.45
CA ARG A 237 -5.15 -9.75 10.66
C ARG A 237 -5.36 -8.37 10.07
N TRP A 238 -5.16 -7.31 10.86
CA TRP A 238 -5.27 -5.94 10.36
C TRP A 238 -4.20 -5.63 9.31
N LEU A 239 -2.94 -6.00 9.56
CA LEU A 239 -1.85 -5.79 8.59
C LEU A 239 -2.05 -6.54 7.27
N ALA A 240 -2.79 -7.65 7.29
CA ALA A 240 -3.10 -8.41 6.08
C ALA A 240 -4.33 -7.86 5.32
N ALA A 241 -5.28 -7.25 6.02
CA ALA A 241 -6.58 -6.88 5.46
C ALA A 241 -6.80 -5.37 5.30
N GLY A 242 -6.43 -4.58 6.31
CA GLY A 242 -6.76 -3.16 6.43
C GLY A 242 -5.58 -2.20 6.26
N GLU A 243 -4.34 -2.64 6.43
CA GLU A 243 -3.18 -1.75 6.22
C GLU A 243 -2.87 -1.60 4.72
N VAL A 244 -2.95 -0.35 4.24
CA VAL A 244 -2.92 -0.02 2.80
C VAL A 244 -1.58 -0.37 2.18
N PHE A 245 -0.49 0.02 2.83
CA PHE A 245 0.83 -0.01 2.24
C PHE A 245 1.39 -1.44 2.17
N ASN A 246 1.10 -2.29 3.15
CA ASN A 246 1.34 -3.73 3.09
C ASN A 246 0.63 -4.39 1.91
N ARG A 247 -0.58 -3.92 1.55
CA ARG A 247 -1.32 -4.45 0.40
C ARG A 247 -0.71 -4.01 -0.91
N ILE A 248 -0.47 -2.71 -1.06
CA ILE A 248 0.00 -2.12 -2.32
C ILE A 248 1.45 -2.49 -2.60
N PHE A 249 2.35 -2.34 -1.63
CA PHE A 249 3.73 -2.77 -1.79
C PHE A 249 3.84 -4.29 -1.94
N GLY A 250 2.92 -5.05 -1.33
CA GLY A 250 2.78 -6.48 -1.59
C GLY A 250 2.36 -6.82 -3.03
N VAL A 251 1.55 -5.97 -3.69
CA VAL A 251 1.24 -6.10 -5.12
C VAL A 251 2.46 -5.76 -5.97
N PHE A 252 3.17 -4.66 -5.66
CA PHE A 252 4.38 -4.29 -6.37
C PHE A 252 5.47 -5.37 -6.26
N ALA A 253 5.62 -5.98 -5.08
CA ALA A 253 6.51 -7.10 -4.85
C ALA A 253 6.24 -8.34 -5.72
N ARG A 254 5.08 -8.44 -6.39
CA ARG A 254 4.81 -9.52 -7.34
C ARG A 254 5.55 -9.34 -8.67
N PHE A 255 5.99 -8.12 -8.97
CA PHE A 255 6.83 -7.83 -10.14
C PHE A 255 8.31 -8.08 -9.88
N ALA A 256 8.70 -8.33 -8.62
CA ALA A 256 10.07 -8.62 -8.28
C ALA A 256 10.55 -9.88 -9.02
N PRO A 257 11.73 -9.84 -9.66
CA PRO A 257 12.34 -11.00 -10.28
C PRO A 257 12.60 -12.12 -9.25
N THR A 258 12.67 -11.75 -7.97
CA THR A 258 12.89 -12.62 -6.83
C THR A 258 11.73 -12.56 -5.83
N ARG A 259 11.25 -13.73 -5.38
CA ARG A 259 10.31 -13.78 -4.25
C ARG A 259 11.07 -13.92 -2.93
N ILE A 260 11.02 -12.89 -2.08
CA ILE A 260 11.45 -13.00 -0.68
C ILE A 260 10.42 -13.81 0.10
N ARG A 261 10.82 -14.97 0.63
CA ARG A 261 10.02 -15.76 1.58
C ARG A 261 10.71 -15.72 2.95
N ILE A 262 9.98 -15.28 3.97
CA ILE A 262 10.40 -15.24 5.37
C ILE A 262 9.37 -16.05 6.16
N GLU A 263 9.27 -17.35 5.88
CA GLU A 263 8.51 -18.30 6.71
C GLU A 263 9.49 -19.15 7.52
#